data_AF-A0A7S0EMT6-F1
#
_entry.id   AF-A0A7S0EMT6-F1
#
_cell.length_a   1.000
_cell.length_b   1.000
_cell.length_c   1.000
_cell.angle_alpha   90.00
_cell.angle_beta   90.00
_cell.angle_gamma   90.00
#
_symmetry.space_group_name_H-M   'P 1'
#
loop_
_entity.id
_entity.type
_entity.pdbx_description
1 polymer ?
#
loop_
_entity_poly.entity_id
_entity_poly.type
_entity_poly.pdbx_seq_one_letter_code
_entity_poly.pdbx_strand_id
1 'polypeptide(L)'
;LSSSRPDASAAIHKIDEASRHANCAGQPFKTKFGLLKAHYLLGLQEPPRSLPLVSSSLRSCYDSKAQMLDISLRTDKMKQHISRDLRLKSLPAWIAKLDLRLKIIDVSGNPNLSRLPLHELCDLKDLKEVRCQGCVALSLPPPEVADQGGGAVVT
;
A
#
# COMPACT_ATOMS: atom_id res chain seq x y z
N LEU A 1 -17.54 -24.01 -11.47
CA LEU A 1 -16.16 -24.22 -10.98
C LEU A 1 -15.89 -23.20 -9.88
N SER A 2 -16.03 -23.62 -8.63
CA SER A 2 -15.76 -22.80 -7.45
C SER A 2 -14.27 -22.45 -7.46
N SER A 3 -13.93 -21.25 -7.92
CA SER A 3 -12.60 -20.68 -7.75
C SER A 3 -12.47 -20.34 -6.27
N SER A 4 -11.99 -21.31 -5.47
CA SER A 4 -11.60 -21.05 -4.10
C SER A 4 -10.46 -20.04 -4.15
N ARG A 5 -10.76 -18.79 -3.80
CA ARG A 5 -9.74 -17.75 -3.58
C ARG A 5 -8.70 -18.38 -2.65
N PRO A 6 -7.41 -18.41 -3.03
CA PRO A 6 -6.38 -18.92 -2.14
C PRO A 6 -6.44 -18.13 -0.82
N ASP A 7 -6.43 -18.84 0.30
CA ASP A 7 -6.43 -18.23 1.62
C ASP A 7 -5.27 -17.23 1.71
N ALA A 8 -5.59 -15.96 1.95
CA ALA A 8 -4.61 -14.90 2.08
C ALA A 8 -3.51 -15.27 3.10
N SER A 9 -3.88 -16.01 4.15
CA SER A 9 -2.93 -16.52 5.15
C SER A 9 -1.91 -17.50 4.55
N ALA A 10 -2.37 -18.44 3.71
CA ALA A 10 -1.50 -19.40 3.05
C ALA A 10 -0.57 -18.72 2.02
N ALA A 11 -1.06 -17.71 1.31
CA ALA A 11 -0.23 -16.91 0.41
C ALA A 11 0.81 -16.09 1.17
N ILE A 12 0.43 -15.44 2.28
CA ILE A 12 1.34 -14.71 3.17
C ILE A 12 2.43 -15.65 3.69
N HIS A 13 2.08 -16.86 4.13
CA HIS A 13 3.05 -17.85 4.61
C HIS A 13 4.04 -18.25 3.52
N LYS A 14 3.57 -18.52 2.30
CA LYS A 14 4.44 -18.82 1.15
C LYS A 14 5.37 -17.66 0.79
N ILE A 15 4.86 -16.43 0.87
CA ILE A 15 5.64 -15.21 0.68
C ILE A 15 6.73 -15.12 1.77
N ASP A 16 6.39 -15.34 3.05
CA ASP A 16 7.35 -15.29 4.15
C ASP A 16 8.39 -16.41 4.11
N GLU A 17 8.01 -17.60 3.66
CA GLU A 17 8.92 -18.71 3.40
C GLU A 17 9.92 -18.36 2.30
N ALA A 18 9.44 -17.86 1.15
CA ALA A 18 10.31 -17.41 0.06
C ALA A 18 11.24 -16.27 0.51
N SER A 19 10.77 -15.35 1.36
CA SER A 19 11.60 -14.27 1.92
C SER A 19 12.76 -14.78 2.78
N ARG A 20 12.57 -15.89 3.51
CA ARG A 20 13.61 -16.45 4.39
C ARG A 20 14.80 -16.97 3.61
N HIS A 21 14.55 -17.60 2.45
CA HIS A 21 15.60 -18.06 1.55
C HIS A 21 16.36 -16.90 0.89
N ALA A 22 15.72 -15.75 0.75
CA ALA A 22 16.31 -14.58 0.13
C ALA A 22 17.05 -13.65 1.10
N ASN A 23 17.01 -13.90 2.41
CA ASN A 23 17.75 -13.10 3.40
C ASN A 23 19.29 -13.15 3.19
N CYS A 24 19.79 -14.11 2.41
CA CYS A 24 21.19 -14.18 1.99
C CYS A 24 21.56 -13.19 0.86
N ALA A 25 20.57 -12.54 0.21
CA ALA A 25 20.77 -11.70 -0.98
C ALA A 25 20.94 -10.19 -0.68
N GLY A 26 20.95 -9.79 0.60
CA GLY A 26 21.21 -8.41 1.04
C GLY A 26 19.97 -7.49 1.14
N GLN A 27 20.19 -6.28 1.67
CA GLN A 27 19.14 -5.29 1.97
C GLN A 27 18.25 -4.86 0.78
N PRO A 28 18.78 -4.69 -0.45
CA PRO A 28 17.96 -4.31 -1.60
C PRO A 28 16.89 -5.35 -1.93
N PHE A 29 17.18 -6.64 -1.72
CA PHE A 29 16.21 -7.71 -1.98
C PHE A 29 15.09 -7.70 -0.94
N LYS A 30 15.43 -7.58 0.35
CA LYS A 30 14.46 -7.53 1.44
C LYS A 30 13.45 -6.38 1.28
N THR A 31 13.94 -5.22 0.85
CA THR A 31 13.09 -4.04 0.59
C THR A 31 12.12 -4.28 -0.57
N LYS A 32 12.60 -4.86 -1.68
CA LYS A 32 11.77 -5.20 -2.84
C LYS A 32 10.70 -6.24 -2.49
N PHE A 33 11.06 -7.24 -1.70
CA PHE A 33 10.16 -8.30 -1.29
C PHE A 33 9.09 -7.78 -0.32
N GLY A 34 9.47 -6.90 0.61
CA GLY A 34 8.55 -6.17 1.47
C GLY A 34 7.51 -5.38 0.68
N LEU A 35 7.96 -4.65 -0.34
CA LEU A 35 7.08 -3.90 -1.24
C LEU A 35 6.12 -4.83 -2.00
N LEU A 36 6.62 -5.95 -2.55
CA LEU A 36 5.76 -6.97 -3.18
C LEU A 36 4.68 -7.49 -2.25
N LYS A 37 5.05 -7.81 -1.01
CA LYS A 37 4.11 -8.27 0.01
C LYS A 37 3.07 -7.20 0.33
N ALA A 38 3.46 -5.94 0.46
CA ALA A 38 2.55 -4.83 0.71
C ALA A 38 1.52 -4.66 -0.41
N HIS A 39 1.97 -4.68 -1.67
CA HIS A 39 1.12 -4.62 -2.85
C HIS A 39 0.12 -5.78 -2.92
N TYR A 40 0.57 -7.01 -2.64
CA TYR A 40 -0.30 -8.17 -2.57
C TYR A 40 -1.38 -8.01 -1.48
N LEU A 41 -0.96 -7.69 -0.26
CA LEU A 41 -1.85 -7.57 0.91
C LEU A 41 -2.90 -6.49 0.72
N LEU A 42 -2.48 -5.28 0.35
CA LEU A 42 -3.38 -4.15 0.16
C LEU A 42 -4.24 -4.32 -1.11
N GLY A 43 -3.81 -5.15 -2.06
CA GLY A 43 -4.57 -5.54 -3.24
C GLY A 43 -5.78 -6.43 -2.94
N LEU A 44 -5.83 -7.12 -1.79
CA LEU A 44 -6.89 -8.08 -1.46
C LEU A 44 -8.28 -7.46 -1.24
N GLN A 45 -8.37 -6.14 -1.04
CA GLN A 45 -9.57 -5.32 -0.76
C GLN A 45 -10.36 -5.73 0.51
N GLU A 46 -10.58 -7.01 0.74
CA GLU A 46 -11.14 -7.53 1.98
C GLU A 46 -10.08 -7.55 3.09
N PRO A 47 -10.48 -7.29 4.35
CA PRO A 47 -9.57 -7.35 5.47
C PRO A 47 -9.09 -8.80 5.66
N PRO A 48 -7.78 -9.03 5.70
CA PRO A 48 -7.24 -10.34 6.07
C PRO A 48 -7.67 -10.71 7.49
N ARG A 49 -7.85 -12.02 7.75
CA ARG A 49 -8.38 -12.55 9.03
C ARG A 49 -7.60 -12.10 10.28
N SER A 50 -6.35 -11.67 10.12
CA SER A 50 -5.52 -11.14 11.21
C SER A 50 -4.85 -9.83 10.81
N LEU A 51 -5.46 -8.70 11.19
CA LEU A 51 -4.89 -7.36 11.02
C LEU A 51 -3.53 -7.18 11.74
N PRO A 52 -3.28 -7.76 12.92
CA PRO A 52 -1.95 -7.72 13.55
C PRO A 52 -0.86 -8.38 12.68
N LEU A 53 -1.17 -9.51 12.06
CA LEU A 53 -0.25 -10.21 11.14
C LEU A 53 0.06 -9.36 9.89
N VAL A 54 -0.92 -8.58 9.43
CA VAL A 54 -0.75 -7.69 8.29
C VAL A 54 0.04 -6.45 8.65
N SER A 55 -0.22 -5.88 9.82
CA SER A 55 0.56 -4.77 10.37
C SER A 55 2.04 -5.15 10.53
N SER A 56 2.33 -6.35 11.03
CA SER A 56 3.71 -6.84 11.13
C SER A 56 4.34 -7.09 9.75
N SER A 57 3.56 -7.57 8.78
CA SER A 57 4.00 -7.80 7.41
C SER A 57 4.36 -6.52 6.65
N LEU A 58 3.65 -5.42 6.95
CA LEU A 58 3.90 -4.11 6.34
C LEU A 58 5.08 -3.36 6.97
N ARG A 59 5.68 -3.86 8.06
CA ARG A 59 6.81 -3.18 8.75
C ARG A 59 8.00 -2.91 7.85
N SER A 60 8.22 -3.73 6.82
CA SER A 60 9.30 -3.53 5.85
C SER A 60 9.13 -2.28 4.98
N CYS A 61 7.89 -1.79 4.86
CA CYS A 61 7.50 -0.58 4.15
C CYS A 61 7.20 0.58 5.11
N TYR A 62 7.36 0.40 6.42
CA TYR A 62 7.00 1.39 7.42
C TYR A 62 8.23 1.98 8.11
N ASP A 63 8.41 3.28 7.97
CA ASP A 63 9.38 4.06 8.74
C ASP A 63 8.73 4.55 10.04
N SER A 64 9.17 4.00 11.18
CA SER A 64 8.65 4.36 12.49
C SER A 64 9.04 5.76 12.98
N LYS A 65 10.13 6.33 12.47
CA LYS A 65 10.58 7.69 12.81
C LYS A 65 9.74 8.71 12.05
N ALA A 66 9.57 8.50 10.75
CA ALA A 66 8.72 9.35 9.90
C ALA A 66 7.22 9.07 10.08
N GLN A 67 6.86 7.93 10.68
CA GLN A 67 5.49 7.43 10.76
C GLN A 67 4.86 7.32 9.36
N MET A 68 5.68 6.83 8.42
CA MET A 68 5.40 6.79 6.99
C MET A 68 5.27 5.34 6.52
N LEU A 69 4.17 5.04 5.84
CA LEU A 69 4.00 3.79 5.10
C LEU A 69 4.28 4.06 3.62
N ASP A 70 5.39 3.53 3.10
CA ASP A 70 5.85 3.69 1.73
C ASP A 70 5.49 2.46 0.87
N ILE A 71 4.52 2.65 -0.01
CA ILE A 71 4.04 1.67 -0.99
C ILE A 71 4.18 2.26 -2.41
N SER A 72 5.18 3.12 -2.59
CA SER A 72 5.35 3.87 -3.82
C SER A 72 6.08 3.06 -4.90
N LEU A 73 5.72 3.32 -6.16
CA LEU A 73 6.32 2.74 -7.36
C LEU A 73 6.96 3.83 -8.22
N ARG A 74 7.67 4.78 -7.59
CA ARG A 74 8.24 5.95 -8.27
C ARG A 74 9.36 5.62 -9.26
N THR A 75 10.08 4.52 -9.07
CA THR A 75 11.19 4.13 -9.96
C THR A 75 10.80 3.00 -10.90
N ASP A 76 11.34 3.00 -12.11
CA ASP A 76 11.10 1.92 -13.08
C ASP A 76 11.62 0.57 -12.56
N LYS A 77 12.70 0.58 -11.76
CA LYS A 77 13.19 -0.62 -11.06
C LYS A 77 12.10 -1.20 -10.14
N MET A 78 11.40 -0.38 -9.36
CA MET A 78 10.29 -0.84 -8.50
C MET A 78 9.10 -1.32 -9.32
N LYS A 79 8.72 -0.60 -10.39
CA LYS A 79 7.61 -1.00 -11.29
C LYS A 79 7.84 -2.34 -11.98
N GLN A 80 9.09 -2.70 -12.25
CA GLN A 80 9.48 -3.99 -12.83
C GLN A 80 9.38 -5.15 -11.82
N HIS A 81 9.48 -4.86 -10.51
CA HIS A 81 9.40 -5.87 -9.46
C HIS A 81 7.97 -6.20 -9.03
N ILE A 82 7.02 -5.31 -9.29
CA ILE A 82 5.60 -5.52 -9.01
C ILE A 82 4.88 -5.85 -10.33
N SER A 83 4.41 -7.09 -10.45
CA SER A 83 3.62 -7.52 -11.61
C SER A 83 2.40 -6.62 -11.79
N ARG A 84 1.96 -6.42 -13.03
CA ARG A 84 0.83 -5.53 -13.34
C ARG A 84 -0.42 -5.88 -12.53
N ASP A 85 -0.62 -7.17 -12.25
CA ASP A 85 -1.76 -7.71 -11.50
C ASP A 85 -1.73 -7.38 -10.00
N LEU A 86 -0.53 -7.13 -9.45
CA LEU A 86 -0.35 -6.77 -8.04
C LEU A 86 -0.31 -5.25 -7.81
N ARG A 87 -0.32 -4.45 -8.88
CA ARG A 87 -0.37 -2.98 -8.75
C ARG A 87 -1.69 -2.58 -8.13
N LEU A 88 -1.63 -1.65 -7.16
CA LEU A 88 -2.80 -1.22 -6.42
C LEU A 88 -3.81 -0.56 -7.37
N LYS A 89 -5.05 -1.05 -7.32
CA LYS A 89 -6.20 -0.43 -7.99
C LYS A 89 -6.96 0.52 -7.07
N SER A 90 -6.99 0.18 -5.79
CA SER A 90 -7.57 0.97 -4.71
C SER A 90 -6.83 0.67 -3.42
N LEU A 91 -6.70 1.68 -2.58
CA LEU A 91 -6.25 1.51 -1.20
C LEU A 91 -7.43 0.97 -0.37
N PRO A 92 -7.26 -0.08 0.44
CA PRO A 92 -8.39 -0.69 1.14
C PRO A 92 -8.79 0.10 2.38
N ALA A 93 -10.09 0.17 2.66
CA ALA A 93 -10.67 0.85 3.83
C ALA A 93 -10.07 0.39 5.18
N TRP A 94 -9.72 -0.89 5.29
CA TRP A 94 -9.12 -1.43 6.51
C TRP A 94 -7.71 -0.90 6.80
N ILE A 95 -7.10 -0.10 5.92
CA ILE A 95 -5.82 0.57 6.21
C ILE A 95 -5.88 1.45 7.46
N ALA A 96 -7.06 2.01 7.75
CA ALA A 96 -7.31 2.79 8.95
C ALA A 96 -7.32 1.96 10.24
N LYS A 97 -7.41 0.64 10.13
CA LYS A 97 -7.44 -0.33 11.24
C LYS A 97 -6.09 -1.00 11.48
N LEU A 98 -5.05 -0.60 10.76
CA LEU A 98 -3.69 -1.10 10.99
C LEU A 98 -3.21 -0.65 12.36
N ASP A 99 -2.50 -1.53 13.06
CA ASP A 99 -1.83 -1.22 14.33
C ASP A 99 -0.50 -0.51 14.06
N LEU A 100 -0.58 0.58 13.29
CA LEU A 100 0.52 1.43 12.88
C LEU A 100 0.11 2.89 13.08
N ARG A 101 1.02 3.70 13.61
CA ARG A 101 0.79 5.13 13.74
C ARG A 101 1.15 5.81 12.42
N LEU A 102 0.14 6.09 11.60
CA LEU A 102 0.31 6.63 10.25
C LEU A 102 0.18 8.15 10.24
N LYS A 103 1.28 8.86 9.96
CA LYS A 103 1.28 10.28 9.60
C LYS A 103 1.28 10.51 8.10
N ILE A 104 1.97 9.64 7.37
CA ILE A 104 2.16 9.75 5.93
C ILE A 104 1.87 8.40 5.29
N ILE A 105 1.04 8.40 4.24
CA ILE A 105 0.85 7.23 3.37
C ILE A 105 1.34 7.63 1.98
N ASP A 106 2.40 6.98 1.49
CA ASP A 106 2.92 7.22 0.14
C ASP A 106 2.53 6.08 -0.79
N VAL A 107 1.65 6.38 -1.74
CA VAL A 107 1.19 5.48 -2.80
C VAL A 107 1.60 6.01 -4.18
N SER A 108 2.57 6.92 -4.24
CA SER A 108 2.98 7.58 -5.48
C SER A 108 3.49 6.58 -6.53
N GLY A 109 3.33 6.93 -7.80
CA GLY A 109 3.78 6.13 -8.93
C GLY A 109 2.97 4.85 -9.16
N ASN A 110 1.82 4.68 -8.49
CA ASN A 110 0.88 3.59 -8.75
C ASN A 110 -0.08 3.96 -9.90
N PRO A 111 0.20 3.57 -11.16
CA PRO A 111 -0.53 4.09 -12.31
C PRO A 111 -1.98 3.60 -12.39
N ASN A 112 -2.29 2.48 -11.74
CA ASN A 112 -3.60 1.86 -11.74
C ASN A 112 -4.46 2.27 -10.53
N LEU A 113 -3.88 3.02 -9.57
CA LEU A 113 -4.58 3.43 -8.38
C LEU A 113 -5.63 4.46 -8.77
N SER A 114 -6.90 4.10 -8.60
CA SER A 114 -8.04 4.89 -9.04
C SER A 114 -8.92 5.38 -7.90
N ARG A 115 -8.80 4.80 -6.71
CA ARG A 115 -9.64 5.12 -5.54
C ARG A 115 -8.85 5.08 -4.23
N LEU A 116 -9.22 5.99 -3.33
CA LEU A 116 -8.78 6.03 -1.94
C LEU A 116 -9.99 5.93 -1.01
N PRO A 117 -9.86 5.29 0.16
CA PRO A 117 -10.93 5.19 1.15
C PRO A 117 -10.96 6.48 1.98
N LEU A 118 -11.41 7.58 1.37
CA LEU A 118 -11.29 8.92 1.95
C LEU A 118 -11.91 9.03 3.34
N HIS A 119 -13.07 8.41 3.55
CA HIS A 119 -13.75 8.42 4.85
C HIS A 119 -12.88 7.78 5.93
N GLU A 120 -12.36 6.58 5.67
CA GLU A 120 -11.52 5.85 6.64
C GLU A 120 -10.15 6.52 6.83
N LEU A 121 -9.62 7.19 5.81
CA LEU A 121 -8.42 8.00 5.94
C LEU A 121 -8.65 9.21 6.85
N CYS A 122 -9.85 9.80 6.84
CA CYS A 122 -10.23 10.88 7.76
C CYS A 122 -10.35 10.40 9.23
N ASP A 123 -10.64 9.12 9.47
CA ASP A 123 -10.71 8.55 10.81
C ASP A 123 -9.32 8.39 11.47
N LEU A 124 -8.25 8.41 10.66
CA LEU A 124 -6.86 8.35 11.14
C LEU A 124 -6.43 9.70 11.73
N LYS A 125 -6.60 9.88 13.05
CA LYS A 125 -6.33 11.13 13.77
C LYS A 125 -4.94 11.74 13.57
N ASP A 126 -3.92 10.90 13.35
CA ASP A 126 -2.53 11.34 13.16
C ASP A 126 -2.16 11.54 11.68
N LEU A 127 -3.02 11.15 10.73
CA LEU A 127 -2.71 11.21 9.29
C LEU A 127 -2.67 12.67 8.83
N LYS A 128 -1.53 13.06 8.25
CA LYS A 128 -1.28 14.43 7.77
C LYS A 128 -1.20 14.52 6.27
N GLU A 129 -0.75 13.44 5.62
CA GLU A 129 -0.41 13.48 4.20
C GLU A 129 -0.69 12.13 3.53
N VAL A 130 -1.31 12.18 2.36
CA VAL A 130 -1.41 11.04 1.43
C VAL A 130 -0.77 11.46 0.11
N ARG A 131 0.36 10.84 -0.23
CA ARG A 131 1.12 11.17 -1.46
C ARG A 131 0.65 10.29 -2.60
N CYS A 132 0.13 10.94 -3.64
CA CYS A 132 -0.46 10.29 -4.82
C CYS A 132 0.21 10.71 -6.13
N GLN A 133 1.42 11.27 -6.08
CA GLN A 133 2.08 11.81 -7.26
C GLN A 133 2.32 10.70 -8.29
N GLY A 134 1.94 10.90 -9.55
CA GLY A 134 2.05 9.87 -10.59
C GLY A 134 1.02 8.73 -10.51
N CYS A 135 -0.04 8.86 -9.70
CA CYS A 135 -1.22 7.99 -9.74
C CYS A 135 -2.19 8.46 -10.84
N VAL A 136 -1.85 8.20 -12.10
CA VAL A 136 -2.55 8.78 -13.26
C VAL A 136 -4.01 8.35 -13.41
N ALA A 137 -4.40 7.21 -12.84
CA ALA A 137 -5.79 6.72 -12.85
C ALA A 137 -6.63 7.27 -11.69
N LEU A 138 -6.04 8.03 -10.77
CA LEU A 138 -6.76 8.60 -9.64
C LEU A 138 -7.71 9.66 -10.17
N SER A 139 -9.01 9.37 -10.15
CA SER A 139 -10.01 10.40 -10.41
C SER A 139 -9.93 11.38 -9.25
N LEU A 140 -9.30 12.53 -9.47
CA LEU A 140 -9.49 13.67 -8.57
C LEU A 140 -10.99 14.00 -8.53
N PRO A 141 -11.53 14.50 -7.41
CA PRO A 141 -12.84 15.13 -7.46
C PRO A 141 -12.80 16.25 -8.52
N PRO A 142 -13.93 16.52 -9.21
CA PRO A 142 -14.02 17.63 -10.14
C PRO A 142 -13.47 18.92 -9.50
N PRO A 143 -12.81 19.81 -10.28
CA PRO A 143 -12.19 21.03 -9.78
C PRO A 143 -13.10 21.87 -8.86
N GLU A 144 -14.41 21.77 -9.03
CA GLU A 144 -15.44 22.44 -8.24
C GLU A 144 -15.41 22.09 -6.75
N VAL A 145 -14.81 20.97 -6.35
CA VAL A 145 -14.69 20.55 -4.92
C VAL A 145 -13.31 20.90 -4.32
N ALA A 146 -12.29 21.14 -5.15
CA ALA A 146 -10.95 21.52 -4.69
C ALA A 146 -10.91 22.95 -4.12
N ASP A 147 -11.87 23.80 -4.51
CA ASP A 147 -11.95 25.21 -4.11
C ASP A 147 -12.45 25.42 -2.65
N GLN A 148 -12.93 24.35 -1.98
CA GLN A 148 -13.41 24.42 -0.59
C GLN A 148 -12.39 24.01 0.50
N GLY A 149 -11.08 24.11 0.22
CA GLY A 149 -10.08 24.26 1.29
C GLY A 149 -9.12 23.10 1.54
N GLY A 150 -8.73 22.36 0.51
CA GLY A 150 -7.66 21.36 0.61
C GLY A 150 -6.63 21.55 -0.50
N GLY A 151 -5.61 22.38 -0.27
CA GLY A 151 -4.54 22.62 -1.23
C GLY A 151 -3.77 21.34 -1.55
N ALA A 152 -4.15 20.65 -2.63
CA ALA A 152 -3.32 19.65 -3.28
C ALA A 152 -2.47 20.38 -4.33
N VAL A 153 -1.21 20.67 -3.99
CA VAL A 153 -0.23 21.14 -4.97
C VAL A 153 0.06 20.00 -5.94
N VAL A 154 -0.38 20.14 -7.18
CA VAL A 154 0.08 19.32 -8.31
C VAL A 154 1.26 20.06 -8.93
N THR A 155 2.46 19.57 -8.65
CA THR A 155 3.69 19.87 -9.41
C THR A 155 4.32 18.56 -9.85
#